data_AF-A0A5P9D275-F1
#
_entry.id   AF-A0A5P9D275-F1
#
_cell.length_a   1.000
_cell.length_b   1.000
_cell.length_c   1.000
_cell.angle_alpha   90.00
_cell.angle_beta   90.00
_cell.angle_gamma   90.00
#
_symmetry.space_group_name_H-M   'P 1'
#
loop_
_entity.id
_entity.type
_entity.pdbx_description
1 polymer ?
#
loop_
_entity_poly.entity_id
_entity_poly.type
_entity_poly.pdbx_seq_one_letter_code
_entity_poly.pdbx_strand_id
1 'polypeptide(L)' 'MHYPFLKNLGASIPEHIQPTAAKPVNLKSSIDKANLTEMWDMILTLDYGVSEVDELSPEKQDEFLNVMSLLLKAFNR' A
#
# COMPACT_ATOMS: atom_id res chain seq x y z
N MET A 1 -24.09 8.76 -46.31
CA MET A 1 -24.52 9.19 -44.97
C MET A 1 -23.29 9.69 -44.21
N HIS A 2 -23.19 11.01 -44.04
CA HIS A 2 -22.07 11.71 -43.39
C HIS A 2 -22.54 12.08 -41.98
N TYR A 3 -21.87 11.59 -40.94
CA TYR A 3 -22.17 11.95 -39.55
C TYR A 3 -21.04 12.83 -39.00
N PRO A 4 -21.27 14.13 -38.74
CA PRO A 4 -20.32 14.96 -38.04
C PRO A 4 -20.61 14.83 -36.53
N PHE A 5 -19.97 13.87 -35.87
CA PHE A 5 -20.09 13.70 -34.42
C PHE A 5 -18.84 14.26 -33.74
N LEU A 6 -19.02 15.49 -33.23
CA LEU A 6 -18.42 16.03 -32.01
C LEU A 6 -16.87 16.02 -31.90
N LYS A 7 -16.28 17.09 -32.46
CA LYS A 7 -15.16 17.80 -31.80
C LYS A 7 -15.58 18.16 -30.36
N ASN A 8 -14.67 18.01 -29.39
CA ASN A 8 -14.79 18.36 -27.96
C ASN A 8 -15.42 17.32 -27.02
N LEU A 9 -14.79 16.16 -26.89
CA LEU A 9 -14.73 15.51 -25.57
C LEU A 9 -13.27 15.57 -25.12
N GLY A 10 -13.03 16.55 -24.25
CA GLY A 10 -11.75 16.76 -23.59
C GLY A 10 -11.26 15.47 -22.93
N ALA A 11 -9.94 15.31 -22.98
CA ALA A 11 -9.15 14.30 -22.28
C ALA A 11 -9.97 13.34 -21.42
N SER A 12 -10.26 12.14 -21.94
CA SER A 12 -10.58 11.00 -21.09
C SER A 12 -9.42 10.81 -20.13
N ILE A 13 -9.57 11.36 -18.92
CA ILE A 13 -8.77 10.96 -17.77
C ILE A 13 -9.19 9.52 -17.51
N PRO A 14 -8.28 8.54 -17.59
CA PRO A 14 -8.62 7.18 -17.21
C PRO A 14 -9.06 7.19 -15.74
N GLU A 15 -10.29 6.77 -15.45
CA GLU A 15 -10.80 6.58 -14.08
C GLU A 15 -10.03 5.50 -13.29
N HIS A 16 -9.06 4.86 -13.94
CA HIS A 16 -8.16 3.87 -13.37
C HIS A 16 -6.73 4.38 -13.20
N ILE A 17 -6.54 5.65 -12.85
CA ILE A 17 -5.35 5.97 -12.04
C ILE A 17 -5.61 5.32 -10.68
N GLN A 18 -5.37 4.00 -10.59
CA GLN A 18 -5.03 3.39 -9.32
C GLN A 18 -3.98 4.32 -8.71
N PRO A 19 -4.16 4.80 -7.47
CA PRO A 19 -3.07 5.49 -6.82
C PRO A 19 -1.90 4.52 -6.91
N THR A 20 -0.91 4.86 -7.73
CA THR A 20 0.31 4.08 -7.85
C THR A 20 0.80 4.02 -6.44
N ALA A 21 0.61 2.87 -5.77
CA ALA A 21 1.02 2.67 -4.41
C ALA A 21 2.45 3.16 -4.37
N ALA A 22 2.66 4.31 -3.72
CA ALA A 22 3.92 5.00 -3.72
C ALA A 22 4.85 4.08 -2.94
N LYS A 23 5.44 3.16 -3.70
CA LYS A 23 6.41 2.14 -3.37
C LYS A 23 6.60 1.94 -1.86
N PRO A 24 6.17 0.80 -1.27
CA PRO A 24 6.61 0.41 0.07
C PRO A 24 8.11 0.01 0.10
N VAL A 25 8.93 0.54 -0.82
CA VAL A 25 10.30 0.10 -1.11
C VAL A 25 11.25 0.34 0.07
N ASN A 26 10.82 1.02 1.13
CA ASN A 26 11.60 1.13 2.36
C ASN A 26 10.76 1.07 3.63
N LEU A 27 9.53 0.54 3.61
CA LEU A 27 8.74 0.47 4.85
C LEU A 27 9.42 -0.44 5.88
N LYS A 28 9.80 -1.66 5.48
CA LYS A 28 10.58 -2.58 6.34
C LYS A 28 11.87 -1.92 6.84
N SER A 29 12.65 -1.31 5.94
CA SER A 29 13.87 -0.57 6.30
C SER A 29 13.63 0.58 7.30
N SER A 30 12.47 1.24 7.23
CA SER A 30 12.12 2.34 8.13
C SER A 30 11.61 1.84 9.49
N ILE A 31 10.89 0.73 9.48
CA ILE A 31 10.48 -0.01 10.67
C ILE A 31 11.72 -0.53 11.42
N ASP A 32 12.69 -1.10 10.70
CA ASP A 32 13.94 -1.58 11.27
C ASP A 32 14.76 -0.43 11.88
N LYS A 33 14.84 0.72 11.20
CA LYS A 33 15.47 1.95 11.75
C LYS A 33 14.75 2.50 12.98
N ALA A 34 13.45 2.28 13.09
CA ALA A 34 12.65 2.71 14.23
C ALA A 34 12.64 1.66 15.37
N ASN A 35 13.40 0.57 15.25
CA ASN A 35 13.39 -0.58 16.18
C ASN A 35 11.98 -1.19 16.36
N LEU A 36 11.14 -1.12 15.33
CA LEU A 36 9.77 -1.65 15.33
C LEU A 36 9.69 -3.07 14.73
N THR A 37 10.82 -3.73 14.49
CA THR A 37 10.88 -5.08 13.91
C THR A 37 10.16 -6.11 14.78
N GLU A 38 10.30 -6.04 16.11
CA GLU A 38 9.54 -6.93 17.01
C GLU A 38 8.02 -6.71 16.90
N MET A 39 7.57 -5.46 16.74
CA MET A 39 6.15 -5.19 16.54
C MET A 39 5.65 -5.71 15.20
N TRP A 40 6.47 -5.60 14.15
CA TRP A 40 6.18 -6.15 12.83
C TRP A 40 5.94 -7.66 12.91
N ASP A 41 6.87 -8.39 13.52
CA ASP A 41 6.84 -9.86 13.59
C ASP A 41 5.72 -10.33 14.53
N MET A 42 5.48 -9.59 15.63
CA MET A 42 4.39 -9.85 16.55
C MET A 42 3.02 -9.70 15.87
N ILE A 43 2.81 -8.63 15.10
CA ILE A 43 1.54 -8.42 14.38
C ILE A 43 1.34 -9.51 13.31
N LEU A 44 2.38 -9.86 12.55
CA LEU A 44 2.29 -10.96 11.58
C LEU A 44 1.91 -12.28 12.24
N THR A 45 2.51 -12.59 13.37
CA THR A 45 2.24 -13.86 14.09
C THR A 45 0.87 -13.86 14.75
N LEU A 46 0.46 -12.76 15.41
CA LEU A 46 -0.77 -12.71 16.21
C LEU A 46 -2.01 -12.47 15.36
N ASP A 47 -1.96 -11.51 14.43
CA ASP A 47 -3.13 -11.09 13.65
C ASP A 47 -3.31 -11.95 12.41
N TYR A 48 -2.22 -12.48 11.85
CA TYR A 48 -2.25 -13.21 10.58
C TYR A 48 -1.76 -14.66 10.67
N GLY A 49 -1.10 -15.06 11.76
CA GLY A 49 -0.62 -16.44 11.94
C GLY A 49 0.53 -16.82 11.01
N VAL A 50 1.22 -15.86 10.42
CA VAL A 50 2.32 -16.06 9.46
C VAL A 50 3.62 -15.47 9.99
N SER A 51 4.75 -15.90 9.44
CA SER A 51 6.06 -15.33 9.79
C SER A 51 6.52 -14.28 8.79
N GLU A 52 6.04 -14.35 7.55
CA GLU A 52 6.48 -13.49 6.46
C GLU A 52 5.29 -12.79 5.79
N VAL A 53 5.52 -11.56 5.30
CA VAL A 53 4.47 -10.80 4.58
C VAL A 53 4.07 -11.51 3.28
N ASP A 54 5.00 -12.19 2.63
CA ASP A 54 4.76 -12.89 1.37
C ASP A 54 3.81 -14.10 1.52
N GLU A 55 3.59 -14.57 2.76
CA GLU A 55 2.63 -15.63 3.08
C GLU A 55 1.19 -15.10 3.14
N LEU A 56 1.00 -13.77 3.21
CA LEU A 56 -0.31 -13.14 3.21
C LEU A 56 -0.91 -13.06 1.79
N SER A 57 -2.24 -13.05 1.69
CA SER A 57 -2.90 -12.69 0.44
C SER A 57 -2.62 -11.22 0.09
N PRO A 58 -2.65 -10.83 -1.20
CA PRO A 58 -2.35 -9.46 -1.63
C PRO A 58 -3.17 -8.39 -0.88
N GLU A 59 -4.45 -8.66 -0.63
CA GLU A 59 -5.34 -7.77 0.13
C GLU A 59 -4.87 -7.57 1.59
N LYS A 60 -4.36 -8.64 2.21
CA LYS A 60 -3.87 -8.64 3.59
C LYS A 60 -2.48 -8.02 3.70
N GLN A 61 -1.64 -8.17 2.68
CA GLN A 61 -0.36 -7.46 2.57
C GLN A 61 -0.57 -5.96 2.58
N ASP A 62 -1.47 -5.45 1.74
CA ASP A 62 -1.77 -4.02 1.67
C ASP A 62 -2.34 -3.48 2.99
N GLU A 63 -3.22 -4.24 3.64
CA GLU A 63 -3.75 -3.92 4.97
C GLU A 63 -2.62 -3.83 6.02
N PHE A 64 -1.77 -4.85 6.09
CA PHE A 64 -0.66 -4.92 7.03
C PHE A 64 0.33 -3.77 6.82
N LEU A 65 0.73 -3.50 5.57
CA LEU A 65 1.63 -2.39 5.24
C LEU A 65 1.03 -1.03 5.60
N ASN A 66 -0.28 -0.85 5.47
CA ASN A 66 -0.96 0.37 5.92
C ASN A 66 -0.90 0.55 7.45
N VAL A 67 -1.12 -0.52 8.21
CA VAL A 67 -1.00 -0.51 9.69
C VAL A 67 0.43 -0.14 10.09
N MET A 68 1.43 -0.79 9.48
CA MET A 68 2.84 -0.52 9.77
C MET A 68 3.25 0.91 9.40
N SER A 69 2.69 1.47 8.31
CA SER A 69 2.89 2.88 7.95
C SER A 69 2.31 3.84 9.01
N LEU A 70 1.14 3.52 9.56
CA LEU A 70 0.52 4.31 10.62
C LEU A 70 1.33 4.26 11.92
N LEU A 71 1.78 3.06 12.30
CA LEU A 71 2.65 2.88 13.48
C LEU A 71 3.94 3.68 13.32
N LEU A 72 4.63 3.56 12.19
CA LEU A 72 5.86 4.30 11.93
C LEU A 72 5.66 5.82 12.05
N LYS A 73 4.54 6.36 11.53
CA LYS A 73 4.20 7.78 11.66
C LYS A 73 3.94 8.20 13.11
N ALA A 74 3.30 7.34 13.90
CA ALA A 74 3.02 7.62 15.30
C ALA A 74 4.31 7.64 16.15
N PHE A 75 5.30 6.81 15.81
CA PHE A 75 6.59 6.77 16.51
C PHE A 75 7.58 7.86 16.05
N ASN A 76 7.53 8.33 14.80
CA ASN A 76 8.39 9.40 14.25
C ASN A 76 7.94 10.83 14.63
N ARG A 77 7.54 11.05 15.89
CA ARG A 77 7.03 12.34 16.38
C ARG A 77 8.07 13.47 16.35
#